data_AF-A0A1F8M4N6-F1
#
_entry.id   AF-A0A1F8M4N6-F1
#
_cell.length_a   1.000
_cell.length_b   1.000
_cell.length_c   1.000
_cell.angle_alpha   90.00
_cell.angle_beta   90.00
_cell.angle_gamma   90.00
#
_symmetry.space_group_name_H-M   'P 1'
#
loop_
_entity.id
_entity.type
_entity.pdbx_description
1 polymer ?
#
loop_
_entity_poly.entity_id
_entity_poly.type
_entity_poly.pdbx_seq_one_letter_code
_entity_poly.pdbx_strand_id
1 'polypeptide(L)'
;MTDVDQKRKVVIVPCSGIGKTYGSVSREAAYNVTEDLRPEDTRLVALSKLVLGDEEARSVVAGNPAITIDGCKLACATKMVRESGGMIAQDYAVLEVYRQYKQFKPQGIAELN
;
A
#
# COMPACT_ATOMS: atom_id res chain seq x y z
N MET A 1 -15.09 14.78 -27.97
CA MET A 1 -15.85 13.68 -27.34
C MET A 1 -15.14 12.38 -27.69
N THR A 2 -14.19 11.96 -26.85
CA THR A 2 -13.64 10.61 -26.83
C THR A 2 -13.31 10.34 -25.37
N ASP A 3 -14.35 9.86 -24.68
CA ASP A 3 -14.25 9.20 -23.39
C ASP A 3 -13.52 7.88 -23.65
N VAL A 4 -12.19 7.93 -23.65
CA VAL A 4 -11.38 6.71 -23.57
C VAL A 4 -11.42 6.34 -22.11
N ASP A 5 -12.21 5.32 -21.81
CA ASP A 5 -12.35 4.66 -20.52
C ASP A 5 -10.96 4.17 -20.05
N GLN A 6 -10.15 5.11 -19.55
CA GLN A 6 -8.85 4.84 -18.95
C GLN A 6 -9.17 4.11 -17.65
N LYS A 7 -9.07 2.79 -17.69
CA LYS A 7 -9.24 1.91 -16.53
C LYS A 7 -8.48 2.51 -15.35
N ARG A 8 -9.21 3.02 -14.36
CA ARG A 8 -8.61 3.71 -13.21
C ARG A 8 -7.70 2.73 -12.47
N LYS A 9 -6.42 3.09 -12.33
CA LYS A 9 -5.47 2.29 -11.55
C LYS A 9 -5.87 2.28 -10.08
N VAL A 10 -5.68 1.14 -9.42
CA VAL A 10 -5.84 1.04 -7.97
C VAL A 10 -4.60 1.61 -7.29
N VAL A 11 -4.79 2.55 -6.37
CA VAL A 11 -3.69 3.17 -5.64
C VAL A 11 -3.28 2.28 -4.48
N ILE A 12 -2.00 1.91 -4.40
CA ILE A 12 -1.45 1.14 -3.29
C ILE A 12 -0.67 2.09 -2.38
N VAL A 13 -1.08 2.17 -1.10
CA VAL A 13 -0.43 3.02 -0.10
C VAL A 13 0.10 2.14 1.04
N PRO A 14 1.41 1.85 1.08
CA PRO A 14 2.02 1.19 2.21
C PRO A 14 2.31 2.16 3.36
N CYS A 15 2.39 1.62 4.57
CA CYS A 15 2.95 2.29 5.73
C CYS A 15 4.47 2.53 5.53
N SER A 16 5.01 3.65 6.02
CA SER A 16 6.43 3.99 5.89
C SER A 16 7.37 3.05 6.65
N GLY A 17 6.86 2.32 7.64
CA GLY A 17 7.61 1.33 8.41
C GLY A 17 8.71 1.86 9.32
N ILE A 18 8.68 3.15 9.68
CA ILE A 18 9.67 3.77 10.56
C ILE A 18 9.70 3.04 11.91
N GLY A 19 10.81 2.34 12.18
CA GLY A 19 11.07 1.64 13.44
C GLY A 19 10.17 0.42 13.71
N LYS A 20 9.52 -0.18 12.70
CA LYS A 20 8.64 -1.36 12.85
C LYS A 20 8.89 -2.40 11.76
N THR A 21 9.21 -3.64 12.15
CA THR A 21 9.57 -4.74 11.22
C THR A 21 8.50 -5.05 10.17
N TYR A 22 7.23 -5.15 10.58
CA TYR A 22 6.11 -5.35 9.65
C TYR A 22 5.86 -4.17 8.70
N GLY A 23 6.45 -3.01 8.99
CA GLY A 23 6.47 -1.89 8.07
C GLY A 23 7.32 -2.13 6.83
N SER A 24 8.43 -2.88 6.95
CA SER A 24 9.19 -3.31 5.77
C SER A 24 8.38 -4.27 4.92
N VAL A 25 7.72 -5.25 5.54
CA VAL A 25 6.81 -6.17 4.81
C VAL A 25 5.71 -5.42 4.06
N SER A 26 5.14 -4.38 4.67
CA SER A 26 4.15 -3.51 4.00
C SER A 26 4.71 -2.84 2.74
N ARG A 27 5.94 -2.30 2.79
CA ARG A 27 6.59 -1.67 1.62
C ARG A 27 6.93 -2.69 0.54
N GLU A 28 7.57 -3.79 0.90
CA GLU A 28 7.93 -4.86 -0.05
C GLU A 28 6.69 -5.45 -0.74
N ALA A 29 5.60 -5.66 0.01
CA ALA A 29 4.33 -6.12 -0.56
C ALA A 29 3.76 -5.11 -1.56
N ALA A 30 3.86 -3.81 -1.27
CA ALA A 30 3.41 -2.77 -2.17
C ALA A 30 4.27 -2.72 -3.45
N TYR A 31 5.60 -2.75 -3.33
CA TYR A 31 6.50 -2.80 -4.49
C TYR A 31 6.23 -4.01 -5.36
N ASN A 32 6.16 -5.21 -4.77
CA ASN A 32 5.89 -6.44 -5.51
C ASN A 32 4.56 -6.36 -6.29
N VAL A 33 3.50 -5.82 -5.68
CA VAL A 33 2.21 -5.64 -6.37
C VAL A 33 2.32 -4.61 -7.49
N THR A 34 2.96 -3.46 -7.24
CA THR A 34 2.98 -2.34 -8.20
C THR A 34 4.01 -2.44 -9.29
N GLU A 35 5.06 -3.23 -9.11
CA GLU A 35 6.18 -3.34 -10.04
C GLU A 35 6.14 -4.68 -10.78
N ASP A 36 5.86 -5.79 -10.08
CA ASP A 36 5.94 -7.13 -10.67
C ASP A 36 4.57 -7.71 -11.03
N LEU A 37 3.62 -7.71 -10.08
CA LEU A 37 2.38 -8.47 -10.25
C LEU A 37 1.34 -7.74 -11.09
N ARG A 38 1.18 -6.43 -10.89
CA ARG A 38 0.09 -5.61 -11.49
C ARG A 38 0.54 -4.19 -11.90
N PRO A 39 1.65 -4.01 -12.64
CA PRO A 39 2.15 -2.68 -13.00
C PRO A 39 1.17 -1.83 -13.83
N GLU A 40 0.38 -2.48 -14.70
CA GLU A 40 -0.59 -1.78 -15.54
C GLU A 40 -1.87 -1.39 -14.80
N ASP A 41 -2.23 -2.11 -13.75
CA ASP A 41 -3.50 -1.92 -13.03
C ASP A 41 -3.34 -1.13 -11.71
N THR A 42 -2.10 -0.91 -11.25
CA THR A 42 -1.85 -0.32 -9.93
C THR A 42 -0.85 0.83 -9.99
N ARG A 43 -0.93 1.72 -8.99
CA ARG A 43 0.00 2.85 -8.81
C ARG A 43 0.40 2.94 -7.34
N LEU A 44 1.69 3.03 -7.08
CA LEU A 44 2.20 3.29 -5.74
C LEU A 44 2.04 4.78 -5.38
N VAL A 45 1.57 5.07 -4.17
CA VAL A 45 1.69 6.39 -3.55
C VAL A 45 2.39 6.24 -2.21
N ALA A 46 3.56 6.88 -2.07
CA ALA A 46 4.32 6.87 -0.84
C ALA A 46 3.58 7.66 0.27
N LEU A 47 3.46 7.07 1.45
CA LEU A 47 2.81 7.70 2.61
C LEU A 47 3.38 9.08 2.94
N SER A 48 4.70 9.27 2.80
CA SER A 48 5.36 10.55 3.07
C SER A 48 4.82 11.70 2.22
N LYS A 49 4.43 11.45 0.96
CA LYS A 49 3.82 12.49 0.11
C LYS A 49 2.49 12.97 0.71
N LEU A 50 1.66 12.04 1.19
CA LEU A 50 0.39 12.38 1.84
C LEU A 50 0.64 13.14 3.16
N VAL A 51 1.63 12.72 3.95
CA VAL A 51 2.00 13.39 5.21
C VAL A 51 2.48 14.82 4.97
N LEU A 52 3.25 15.04 3.89
CA LEU A 52 3.74 16.37 3.51
C LEU A 52 2.71 17.23 2.79
N GLY A 53 1.49 16.70 2.57
CA GLY A 53 0.41 17.43 1.91
C GLY A 53 0.60 17.61 0.40
N ASP A 54 1.39 16.76 -0.26
CA ASP A 54 1.64 16.80 -1.70
C ASP A 54 0.33 16.76 -2.50
N GLU A 55 0.01 17.85 -3.20
CA GLU A 55 -1.30 18.02 -3.84
C GLU A 55 -1.55 16.99 -4.94
N GLU A 56 -0.51 16.62 -5.70
CA GLU A 56 -0.63 15.60 -6.74
C GLU A 56 -0.98 14.23 -6.13
N ALA A 57 -0.25 13.80 -5.09
CA ALA A 57 -0.54 12.54 -4.41
C ALA A 57 -1.94 12.53 -3.77
N ARG A 58 -2.38 13.64 -3.18
CA ARG A 58 -3.73 13.74 -2.61
C ARG A 58 -4.81 13.66 -3.68
N SER A 59 -4.62 14.35 -4.82
CA SER A 59 -5.52 14.28 -5.97
C SER A 59 -5.62 12.86 -6.53
N VAL A 60 -4.48 12.18 -6.67
CA VAL A 60 -4.43 10.78 -7.13
C VAL A 60 -5.20 9.86 -6.18
N VAL A 61 -5.00 10.00 -4.87
CA VAL A 61 -5.67 9.18 -3.85
C VAL A 61 -7.17 9.49 -3.76
N ALA A 62 -7.58 10.75 -3.89
CA ALA A 62 -8.98 11.16 -3.86
C ALA A 62 -9.76 10.71 -5.11
N GLY A 63 -9.10 10.66 -6.27
CA GLY A 63 -9.74 10.30 -7.55
C GLY A 63 -9.84 8.81 -7.86
N ASN A 64 -9.17 7.95 -7.08
CA ASN A 64 -9.02 6.52 -7.38
C ASN A 64 -9.31 5.63 -6.15
N PRO A 65 -9.77 4.38 -6.34
CA PRO A 65 -9.84 3.42 -5.24
C PRO A 65 -8.44 3.14 -4.69
N ALA A 66 -8.31 3.15 -3.36
CA ALA A 66 -7.05 2.90 -2.68
C ALA A 66 -7.10 1.59 -1.88
N ILE A 67 -5.97 0.87 -1.89
CA ILE A 67 -5.68 -0.23 -0.98
C ILE A 67 -4.55 0.21 -0.06
N THR A 68 -4.75 0.03 1.25
CA THR A 68 -3.76 0.38 2.26
C THR A 68 -3.14 -0.87 2.86
N ILE A 69 -1.84 -0.82 3.13
CA ILE A 69 -1.11 -1.92 3.78
C ILE A 69 -0.44 -1.36 5.03
N ASP A 70 -0.93 -1.73 6.20
CA ASP A 70 -0.46 -1.20 7.48
C ASP A 70 0.35 -2.24 8.26
N GLY A 71 1.60 -1.88 8.58
CA GLY A 71 2.52 -2.72 9.35
C GLY A 71 2.22 -2.75 10.85
N CYS A 72 1.39 -1.85 11.38
CA CYS A 72 1.10 -1.80 12.81
C CYS A 72 -0.27 -1.17 13.08
N LYS A 73 -0.72 -1.23 14.35
CA LYS A 73 -2.03 -0.71 14.77
C LYS A 73 -2.21 0.80 14.68
N LEU A 74 -1.12 1.56 14.45
CA LEU A 74 -1.23 3.01 14.20
C LEU A 74 -1.95 3.30 12.88
N ALA A 75 -1.97 2.33 11.95
CA ALA A 75 -2.70 2.41 10.69
C ALA A 75 -2.40 3.68 9.88
N CYS A 76 -1.12 4.08 9.82
CA CYS A 76 -0.72 5.37 9.27
C CYS A 76 -1.12 5.52 7.79
N ALA A 77 -1.07 4.45 6.99
CA ALA A 77 -1.48 4.52 5.58
C ALA A 77 -2.98 4.74 5.46
N THR A 78 -3.77 3.92 6.14
CA THR A 78 -5.23 4.06 6.24
C THR A 78 -5.65 5.45 6.71
N LYS A 79 -5.00 5.97 7.75
CA LYS A 79 -5.27 7.30 8.27
C LYS A 79 -5.02 8.39 7.23
N MET A 80 -3.85 8.40 6.60
CA MET A 80 -3.48 9.45 5.66
C MET A 80 -4.27 9.40 4.36
N VAL A 81 -4.69 8.21 3.90
CA VAL A 81 -5.60 8.09 2.76
C VAL A 81 -6.94 8.76 3.06
N ARG A 82 -7.53 8.49 4.23
CA ARG A 82 -8.79 9.14 4.65
C ARG A 82 -8.64 10.66 4.81
N GLU A 83 -7.59 11.12 5.47
CA GLU A 83 -7.30 12.57 5.63
C GLU A 83 -6.97 13.28 4.32
N SER A 84 -6.61 12.52 3.28
CA SER A 84 -6.40 13.02 1.91
C SER A 84 -7.65 12.93 1.04
N GLY A 85 -8.80 12.54 1.59
CA GLY A 85 -10.06 12.43 0.86
C GLY A 85 -10.17 11.16 -0.01
N GLY A 86 -9.29 10.18 0.18
CA GLY A 86 -9.30 8.94 -0.57
C GLY A 86 -10.34 7.93 -0.10
N MET A 87 -10.83 7.12 -1.04
CA MET A 87 -11.71 5.99 -0.75
C MET A 87 -10.87 4.72 -0.56
N ILE A 88 -10.93 4.14 0.64
CA ILE A 88 -10.31 2.85 0.93
C ILE A 88 -11.23 1.74 0.42
N ALA A 89 -10.84 1.10 -0.67
CA ALA A 89 -11.54 -0.05 -1.22
C ALA A 89 -11.24 -1.33 -0.43
N GLN A 90 -10.03 -1.43 0.14
CA GLN A 90 -9.62 -2.53 1.01
C GLN A 90 -8.42 -2.10 1.88
N ASP A 91 -8.36 -2.57 3.12
CA ASP A 91 -7.19 -2.42 3.98
C ASP A 91 -6.62 -3.78 4.43
N TYR A 92 -5.30 -3.83 4.60
CA TYR A 92 -4.59 -5.00 5.11
C TYR A 92 -3.72 -4.62 6.30
N ALA A 93 -3.91 -5.29 7.43
CA ALA A 93 -2.96 -5.29 8.52
C ALA A 93 -1.98 -6.46 8.36
N VAL A 94 -0.69 -6.16 8.18
CA VAL A 94 0.35 -7.18 7.92
C VAL A 94 0.35 -8.29 8.99
N LEU A 95 0.16 -7.90 10.26
CA LEU A 95 0.12 -8.87 11.37
C LEU A 95 -1.07 -9.83 11.28
N GLU A 96 -2.21 -9.37 10.74
CA GLU A 96 -3.39 -10.21 10.57
C GLU A 96 -3.19 -11.20 9.43
N VAL A 97 -2.65 -10.73 8.30
CA VAL A 97 -2.26 -11.59 7.19
C VAL A 97 -1.27 -12.65 7.67
N TYR A 98 -0.20 -12.27 8.36
CA TYR A 98 0.78 -13.23 8.88
C TYR A 98 0.14 -14.28 9.80
N ARG A 99 -0.83 -13.90 10.64
CA ARG A 99 -1.55 -14.84 11.52
C ARG A 99 -2.44 -15.81 10.76
N GLN A 100 -3.00 -15.39 9.63
CA GLN A 100 -3.81 -16.24 8.75
C GLN A 100 -2.95 -17.22 7.94
N TYR A 101 -1.72 -16.83 7.61
CA TYR A 101 -0.83 -17.61 6.73
C TYR A 101 0.44 -18.12 7.43
N LYS A 102 0.31 -18.67 8.64
CA LYS A 102 1.45 -19.20 9.42
C LYS A 102 2.22 -20.34 8.75
N GLN A 103 1.65 -20.96 7.72
CA GLN A 103 2.31 -21.99 6.91
C GLN A 103 3.47 -21.42 6.08
N PHE A 104 3.45 -20.13 5.74
CA PHE A 104 4.58 -19.46 5.08
C PHE A 104 5.63 -19.11 6.13
N LYS A 105 6.43 -20.12 6.47
CA LYS A 105 7.61 -19.93 7.32
C LYS A 105 8.74 -19.35 6.47
N PRO A 106 9.47 -18.33 6.96
CA PRO A 106 10.71 -17.95 6.31
C PRO A 106 11.61 -19.18 6.27
N GLN A 107 12.14 -19.48 5.08
CA GLN A 107 13.24 -20.42 4.95
C GLN A 107 14.38 -19.91 5.84
N GLY A 108 15.10 -20.82 6.49
CA GLY A 108 16.09 -20.44 7.49
C GLY A 108 17.12 -19.45 6.94
N ILE A 109 17.83 -18.73 7.82
CA ILE A 109 18.84 -17.73 7.41
C ILE A 109 19.89 -18.32 6.45
N ALA A 110 20.15 -19.64 6.52
CA ALA A 110 21.07 -20.34 5.62
C ALA A 110 20.55 -20.54 4.18
N GLU A 111 19.29 -20.25 3.91
CA GLU A 111 18.61 -20.43 2.62
C GLU A 111 18.13 -19.11 2.00
N LEU A 112 18.35 -17.99 2.69
CA LEU A 112 18.17 -16.64 2.15
C LEU A 112 19.47 -16.28 1.41
N ASN A 113 19.46 -16.45 0.09
CA ASN A 113 20.61 -16.27 -0.82
C ASN A 113 21.48 -15.05 -0.53
#